data_AF-A0A2D9FW18-F1
#
_entry.id   AF-A0A2D9FW18-F1
#
_cell.length_a   1.000
_cell.length_b   1.000
_cell.length_c   1.000
_cell.angle_alpha   90.00
_cell.angle_beta   90.00
_cell.angle_gamma   90.00
#
_symmetry.space_group_name_H-M   'P 1'
#
loop_
_entity.id
_entity.type
_entity.pdbx_description
1 polymer ?
#
loop_
_entity_poly.entity_id
_entity_poly.type
_entity_poly.pdbx_seq_one_letter_code
_entity_poly.pdbx_strand_id
1 'polypeptide(L)'
;MTKIRPYLTLFLIIAGLVVAGKLVQAFILLPLVEAAFQGDSFEYLNQIIAQHRLKNPDVRNLAFYRSQVPVYINRLIFLAAYTTIFLWVLIKDNFKVIRAFFNEEKSAFSLGILRVVVFSLILYINFPVSISELSHLGTDSLSPPLGWPDSLAAFLIQPIVSSTLSVLFTTFCIGGLIGFYTRYMIIGATITGLFVMGIPQFFGKIDSYHILWHTLVIMSFSNAGDSLSVDAWRKNLPQFNIEKATKYAIPINLIMILIGLGYFFPGIWKFTFSGFEWAFSDNLMLKMHSKWLDIGAWTPSIRIDRYPFLYQSGAFSTLILELGFLFGIFFKKTRAFFLILAFTFHLFVDIFMHILFASTMVMFVAFLPWQQILASLPLDLNFTGSKNSQSTFYKKGLKFTGIVIIAGYLITGSLLIKTWPFALYPTFASLESSTIPSILIKGYDNEGTLVASTIPLLNEHFKEEFGSSGARLRGYMQNIINSSNRDSTKYQPLIAAFLSDFEQSPQDIAEITFYQIRLSTHPDSLGDKYTVVEKMYSRDN
;
A
#
# COMPACT_ATOMS: atom_id res chain seq x y z
N MET A 1 23.76 -2.12 43.02
CA MET A 1 22.36 -2.49 42.69
C MET A 1 21.60 -1.43 41.88
N THR A 2 21.85 -0.13 42.04
CA THR A 2 21.13 0.96 41.33
C THR A 2 21.23 0.92 39.79
N LYS A 3 22.34 0.43 39.21
CA LYS A 3 22.50 0.27 37.76
C LYS A 3 21.74 -0.92 37.14
N ILE A 4 21.37 -1.92 37.94
CA ILE A 4 20.73 -3.17 37.46
C ILE A 4 19.21 -3.06 37.45
N ARG A 5 18.63 -2.29 38.39
CA ARG A 5 17.18 -2.10 38.56
C ARG A 5 16.39 -1.82 37.25
N PRO A 6 16.84 -0.95 36.32
CA PRO A 6 16.12 -0.73 35.06
C PRO A 6 16.08 -1.96 34.15
N TYR A 7 17.12 -2.79 34.14
CA TYR A 7 17.17 -4.00 33.30
C TYR A 7 16.27 -5.11 33.86
N LEU A 8 16.07 -5.14 35.18
CA LEU A 8 15.09 -6.04 35.81
C LEU A 8 13.66 -5.70 35.34
N THR A 9 13.28 -4.43 35.27
CA THR A 9 11.97 -4.02 34.74
C THR A 9 11.79 -4.43 33.29
N LEU A 10 12.78 -4.17 32.42
CA LEU A 10 12.74 -4.60 31.02
C LEU A 10 12.61 -6.12 30.89
N PHE A 11 13.40 -6.87 31.66
CA PHE A 11 13.34 -8.32 31.71
C PHE A 11 11.95 -8.83 32.11
N LEU A 12 11.36 -8.27 33.17
CA LEU A 12 10.01 -8.65 33.63
C LEU A 12 8.94 -8.32 32.58
N ILE A 13 9.05 -7.20 31.86
CA ILE A 13 8.13 -6.87 30.76
C ILE A 13 8.25 -7.92 29.65
N ILE A 14 9.47 -8.24 29.22
CA ILE A 14 9.69 -9.24 28.16
C ILE A 14 9.18 -10.61 28.61
N ALA A 15 9.53 -11.06 29.83
CA ALA A 15 9.04 -12.31 30.38
C ALA A 15 7.50 -12.34 30.44
N GLY A 16 6.88 -11.24 30.87
CA GLY A 16 5.42 -11.08 30.85
C GLY A 16 4.83 -11.19 29.44
N LEU A 17 5.45 -10.58 28.43
CA LEU A 17 5.04 -10.71 27.03
C LEU A 17 5.14 -12.15 26.51
N VAL A 18 6.21 -12.88 26.87
CA VAL A 18 6.36 -14.30 26.52
C VAL A 18 5.21 -15.12 27.14
N VAL A 19 4.98 -14.97 28.44
CA VAL A 19 3.93 -15.71 29.15
C VAL A 19 2.55 -15.37 28.60
N ALA A 20 2.23 -14.09 28.45
CA ALA A 20 0.95 -13.64 27.90
C ALA A 20 0.74 -14.15 26.48
N GLY A 21 1.76 -14.07 25.61
CA GLY A 21 1.70 -14.58 24.25
C GLY A 21 1.42 -16.10 24.22
N LYS A 22 2.04 -16.87 25.12
CA LYS A 22 1.79 -18.32 25.24
C LYS A 22 0.41 -18.67 25.76
N LEU A 23 -0.12 -17.90 26.71
CA LEU A 23 -1.49 -18.07 27.17
C LEU A 23 -2.50 -17.75 26.06
N VAL A 24 -2.32 -16.63 25.34
CA VAL A 24 -3.17 -16.27 24.19
C VAL A 24 -3.11 -17.33 23.09
N GLN A 25 -1.92 -17.86 22.80
CA GLN A 25 -1.74 -18.95 21.84
C GLN A 25 -2.58 -20.17 22.21
N ALA A 26 -2.45 -20.66 23.45
CA ALA A 26 -3.06 -21.91 23.90
C ALA A 26 -4.57 -21.80 24.11
N PHE A 27 -5.03 -20.72 24.74
CA PHE A 27 -6.42 -20.61 25.20
C PHE A 27 -7.33 -19.80 24.28
N ILE A 28 -6.78 -19.01 23.35
CA ILE A 28 -7.57 -18.14 22.47
C ILE A 28 -7.35 -18.51 21.01
N LEU A 29 -6.12 -18.35 20.51
CA LEU A 29 -5.86 -18.42 19.07
C LEU A 29 -6.02 -19.83 18.51
N LEU A 30 -5.52 -20.85 19.20
CA LEU A 30 -5.63 -22.22 18.72
C LEU A 30 -7.11 -22.66 18.64
N PRO A 31 -7.95 -22.55 19.70
CA PRO A 31 -9.37 -22.83 19.59
C PRO A 31 -10.10 -21.97 18.54
N LEU A 32 -9.76 -20.68 18.43
CA LEU A 32 -10.41 -19.77 17.49
C LEU A 32 -10.14 -20.15 16.03
N VAL A 33 -8.90 -20.54 15.72
CA VAL A 33 -8.49 -21.00 14.38
C VAL A 33 -9.11 -22.35 14.04
N GLU A 34 -9.23 -23.26 15.01
CA GLU A 34 -9.91 -24.55 14.83
C GLU A 34 -11.40 -24.37 14.54
N ALA A 35 -12.09 -23.54 15.34
CA ALA A 35 -13.48 -23.16 15.10
C ALA A 35 -13.65 -22.50 13.72
N ALA A 36 -12.72 -21.61 13.34
CA ALA A 36 -12.78 -20.95 12.03
C ALA A 36 -12.53 -21.90 10.86
N PHE A 37 -11.70 -22.92 11.04
CA PHE A 37 -11.50 -23.98 10.05
C PHE A 37 -12.78 -24.81 9.84
N GLN A 38 -13.57 -25.00 10.90
CA GLN A 38 -14.84 -25.72 10.89
C GLN A 38 -16.02 -24.85 10.40
N GLY A 39 -15.87 -23.52 10.41
CA GLY A 39 -16.95 -22.58 10.06
C GLY A 39 -17.76 -22.09 11.25
N ASP A 40 -17.32 -22.40 12.48
CA ASP A 40 -18.02 -22.12 13.73
C ASP A 40 -17.50 -20.85 14.45
N SER A 41 -16.62 -20.07 13.81
CA SER A 41 -16.07 -18.82 14.35
C SER A 41 -16.75 -17.59 13.74
N PHE A 42 -16.13 -16.41 13.88
CA PHE A 42 -16.58 -15.19 13.22
C PHE A 42 -16.57 -15.37 11.70
N GLU A 43 -17.64 -14.94 11.02
CA GLU A 43 -17.80 -15.08 9.58
C GLU A 43 -16.57 -14.62 8.79
N TYR A 44 -16.02 -13.46 9.15
CA TYR A 44 -14.81 -12.93 8.52
C TYR A 44 -13.60 -13.87 8.64
N LEU A 45 -13.39 -14.48 9.81
CA LEU A 45 -12.27 -15.39 10.01
C LEU A 45 -12.52 -16.73 9.30
N ASN A 46 -13.75 -17.22 9.30
CA ASN A 46 -14.16 -18.41 8.54
C ASN A 46 -13.84 -18.21 7.06
N GLN A 47 -14.21 -17.06 6.49
CA GLN A 47 -13.93 -16.69 5.12
C GLN A 47 -12.42 -16.62 4.85
N ILE A 48 -11.63 -16.00 5.73
CA ILE A 48 -10.16 -15.96 5.58
C ILE A 48 -9.57 -17.36 5.54
N ILE A 49 -9.94 -18.24 6.48
CA ILE A 49 -9.40 -19.60 6.52
C ILE A 49 -9.85 -20.38 5.29
N ALA A 50 -11.12 -20.31 4.90
CA ALA A 50 -11.64 -20.95 3.69
C ALA A 50 -10.87 -20.51 2.44
N GLN A 51 -10.69 -19.19 2.24
CA GLN A 51 -9.90 -18.64 1.13
C GLN A 51 -8.43 -19.09 1.19
N HIS A 52 -7.85 -19.16 2.38
CA HIS A 52 -6.50 -19.65 2.56
C HIS A 52 -6.42 -21.13 2.17
N ARG A 53 -7.39 -21.97 2.55
CA ARG A 53 -7.47 -23.39 2.19
C ARG A 53 -7.54 -23.59 0.67
N LEU A 54 -8.36 -22.80 -0.03
CA LEU A 54 -8.50 -22.87 -1.49
C LEU A 54 -7.16 -22.68 -2.24
N LYS A 55 -6.18 -22.01 -1.64
CA LYS A 55 -4.86 -21.83 -2.25
C LYS A 55 -3.97 -23.07 -2.22
N ASN A 56 -4.18 -24.04 -1.35
CA ASN A 56 -3.50 -25.35 -1.39
C ASN A 56 -4.24 -26.30 -0.43
N PRO A 57 -5.36 -26.92 -0.86
CA PRO A 57 -6.24 -27.64 0.05
C PRO A 57 -5.58 -28.86 0.68
N ASP A 58 -4.66 -29.52 -0.04
CA ASP A 58 -3.95 -30.71 0.43
C ASP A 58 -3.01 -30.39 1.60
N VAL A 59 -2.32 -29.26 1.51
CA VAL A 59 -1.37 -28.82 2.53
C VAL A 59 -2.06 -28.07 3.66
N ARG A 60 -3.05 -27.23 3.36
CA ARG A 60 -3.66 -26.28 4.33
C ARG A 60 -4.83 -26.91 5.07
N ASN A 61 -4.59 -28.07 5.66
CA ASN A 61 -5.53 -28.76 6.54
C ASN A 61 -5.44 -28.24 8.00
N LEU A 62 -6.26 -28.78 8.90
CA LEU A 62 -6.27 -28.37 10.30
C LEU A 62 -4.90 -28.55 10.98
N ALA A 63 -4.17 -29.62 10.67
CA ALA A 63 -2.85 -29.89 11.24
C ALA A 63 -1.84 -28.81 10.84
N PHE A 64 -1.88 -28.34 9.58
CA PHE A 64 -1.10 -27.19 9.14
C PHE A 64 -1.40 -25.96 9.98
N TYR A 65 -2.67 -25.59 10.19
CA TYR A 65 -2.98 -24.40 11.00
C TYR A 65 -2.54 -24.56 12.46
N ARG A 66 -2.73 -25.75 13.05
CA ARG A 66 -2.25 -26.06 14.41
C ARG A 66 -0.73 -25.93 14.52
N SER A 67 0.04 -26.29 13.49
CA SER A 67 1.50 -26.14 13.50
C SER A 67 1.96 -24.71 13.24
N GLN A 68 1.19 -23.91 12.49
CA GLN A 68 1.54 -22.52 12.17
C GLN A 68 1.26 -21.54 13.32
N VAL A 69 0.20 -21.75 14.10
CA VAL A 69 -0.16 -20.85 15.22
C VAL A 69 1.00 -20.63 16.23
N PRO A 70 1.69 -21.67 16.72
CA PRO A 70 2.87 -21.51 17.58
C PRO A 70 4.02 -20.74 16.92
N VAL A 71 4.26 -20.97 15.62
CA VAL A 71 5.31 -20.31 14.85
C VAL A 71 5.03 -18.81 14.75
N TYR A 72 3.79 -18.43 14.41
CA TYR A 72 3.38 -17.03 14.34
C TYR A 72 3.47 -16.33 15.70
N ILE A 73 3.01 -16.98 16.78
CA ILE A 73 3.09 -16.37 18.11
C ILE A 73 4.53 -16.20 18.58
N ASN A 74 5.40 -17.18 18.34
CA ASN A 74 6.82 -17.03 18.67
C ASN A 74 7.46 -15.84 17.93
N ARG A 75 7.12 -15.65 16.65
CA ARG A 75 7.61 -14.51 15.85
C ARG A 75 7.05 -13.18 16.36
N LEU A 76 5.78 -13.14 16.75
CA LEU A 76 5.17 -11.96 17.38
C LEU A 76 5.81 -11.63 18.74
N ILE A 77 6.07 -12.64 19.57
CA ILE A 77 6.77 -12.48 20.85
C ILE A 77 8.18 -11.93 20.60
N PHE A 78 8.91 -12.48 19.64
CA PHE A 78 10.25 -12.01 19.28
C PHE A 78 10.22 -10.54 18.82
N LEU A 79 9.28 -10.19 17.94
CA LEU A 79 9.10 -8.83 17.46
C LEU A 79 8.67 -7.86 18.58
N ALA A 80 7.79 -8.30 19.48
CA ALA A 80 7.35 -7.52 20.63
C ALA A 80 8.50 -7.29 21.61
N ALA A 81 9.32 -8.31 21.86
CA ALA A 81 10.54 -8.20 22.66
C ALA A 81 11.54 -7.23 22.00
N TYR A 82 11.80 -7.39 20.70
CA TYR A 82 12.66 -6.48 19.92
C TYR A 82 12.16 -5.03 20.01
N THR A 83 10.88 -4.81 19.74
CA THR A 83 10.25 -3.48 19.79
C THR A 83 10.31 -2.92 21.20
N THR A 84 10.09 -3.73 22.23
CA THR A 84 10.15 -3.30 23.63
C THR A 84 11.57 -2.93 24.04
N ILE A 85 12.58 -3.72 23.68
CA ILE A 85 14.00 -3.40 23.93
C ILE A 85 14.36 -2.11 23.20
N PHE A 86 13.96 -2.00 21.94
CA PHE A 86 14.22 -0.80 21.15
C PHE A 86 13.56 0.43 21.76
N LEU A 87 12.25 0.37 22.07
CA LEU A 87 11.52 1.45 22.73
C LEU A 87 12.09 1.76 24.11
N TRP A 88 12.56 0.75 24.85
CA TRP A 88 13.22 0.95 26.14
C TRP A 88 14.50 1.75 25.98
N VAL A 89 15.38 1.37 25.05
CA VAL A 89 16.61 2.13 24.72
C VAL A 89 16.26 3.53 24.21
N LEU A 90 15.20 3.65 23.42
CA LEU A 90 14.72 4.91 22.89
C LEU A 90 14.15 5.82 23.98
N ILE A 91 13.37 5.30 24.93
CA ILE A 91 12.68 6.09 25.95
C ILE A 91 13.62 6.39 27.12
N LYS A 92 14.30 5.37 27.66
CA LYS A 92 15.12 5.50 28.87
C LYS A 92 16.31 6.43 28.63
N ASP A 93 17.04 6.22 27.55
CA ASP A 93 18.32 6.91 27.31
C ASP A 93 18.20 8.01 26.24
N ASN A 94 17.12 7.97 25.42
CA ASN A 94 17.01 8.77 24.21
C ASN A 94 15.65 9.47 24.03
N PHE A 95 14.82 9.65 25.08
CA PHE A 95 13.60 10.46 24.92
C PHE A 95 13.93 11.88 24.43
N LYS A 96 15.13 12.34 24.76
CA LYS A 96 15.76 13.55 24.21
C LYS A 96 15.84 13.52 22.68
N VAL A 97 16.05 12.37 22.03
CA VAL A 97 16.10 12.19 20.57
C VAL A 97 14.71 12.35 19.95
N ILE A 98 13.67 11.70 20.49
CA ILE A 98 12.29 11.90 20.00
C ILE A 98 11.88 13.36 20.19
N ARG A 99 12.14 13.91 21.38
CA ARG A 99 11.85 15.32 21.67
C ARG A 99 12.64 16.24 20.74
N ALA A 100 13.92 15.95 20.48
CA ALA A 100 14.74 16.70 19.54
C ALA A 100 14.16 16.62 18.13
N PHE A 101 13.71 15.45 17.66
CA PHE A 101 13.06 15.28 16.36
C PHE A 101 11.86 16.20 16.22
N PHE A 102 10.93 16.21 17.17
CA PHE A 102 9.75 17.09 17.12
C PHE A 102 10.07 18.58 17.38
N ASN A 103 11.17 18.87 18.08
CA ASN A 103 11.65 20.23 18.30
C ASN A 103 12.59 20.73 17.19
N GLU A 104 12.84 19.94 16.15
CA GLU A 104 13.58 20.43 15.00
C GLU A 104 12.86 21.61 14.38
N GLU A 105 13.65 22.55 13.88
CA GLU A 105 13.13 23.69 13.16
C GLU A 105 13.44 23.50 11.67
N LYS A 106 12.39 23.63 10.85
CA LYS A 106 12.49 23.62 9.39
C LYS A 106 11.96 24.94 8.85
N SER A 107 12.31 25.28 7.62
CA SER A 107 11.91 26.54 7.01
C SER A 107 10.50 26.49 6.42
N ALA A 108 9.86 27.66 6.30
CA ALA A 108 8.64 27.81 5.50
C ALA A 108 8.83 27.31 4.07
N PHE A 109 10.00 27.58 3.47
CA PHE A 109 10.40 27.10 2.16
C PHE A 109 10.38 25.59 2.02
N SER A 110 10.83 24.84 3.03
CA SER A 110 10.80 23.37 2.99
C SER A 110 9.36 22.84 2.90
N LEU A 111 8.42 23.46 3.63
CA LEU A 111 7.01 23.11 3.58
C LEU A 111 6.33 23.58 2.28
N GLY A 112 6.76 24.73 1.74
CA GLY A 112 6.34 25.22 0.43
C GLY A 112 6.74 24.29 -0.71
N ILE A 113 7.99 23.80 -0.73
CA ILE A 113 8.44 22.79 -1.70
C ILE A 113 7.60 21.53 -1.59
N LEU A 114 7.41 21.01 -0.38
CA LEU A 114 6.60 19.82 -0.17
C LEU A 114 5.18 20.01 -0.73
N ARG A 115 4.54 21.16 -0.49
CA ARG A 115 3.23 21.49 -1.06
C ARG A 115 3.26 21.46 -2.60
N VAL A 116 4.22 22.16 -3.21
CA VAL A 116 4.35 22.23 -4.67
C VAL A 116 4.53 20.83 -5.25
N VAL A 117 5.48 20.06 -4.73
CA VAL A 117 5.78 18.70 -5.19
C VAL A 117 4.59 17.77 -5.04
N VAL A 118 3.88 17.80 -3.91
CA VAL A 118 2.69 16.97 -3.68
C VAL A 118 1.58 17.30 -4.69
N PHE A 119 1.27 18.58 -4.88
CA PHE A 119 0.21 18.94 -5.84
C PHE A 119 0.62 18.69 -7.29
N SER A 120 1.87 18.94 -7.66
CA SER A 120 2.40 18.59 -8.98
C SER A 120 2.30 17.08 -9.23
N LEU A 121 2.67 16.26 -8.25
CA LEU A 121 2.57 14.80 -8.35
C LEU A 121 1.11 14.34 -8.48
N ILE A 122 0.20 14.90 -7.68
CA ILE A 122 -1.23 14.57 -7.75
C ILE A 122 -1.82 14.91 -9.13
N LEU A 123 -1.49 16.08 -9.68
CA LEU A 123 -1.92 16.48 -11.01
C LEU A 123 -1.29 15.61 -12.10
N TYR A 124 -0.02 15.21 -11.93
CA TYR A 124 0.68 14.31 -12.85
C TYR A 124 0.07 12.91 -12.89
N ILE A 125 -0.30 12.34 -11.74
CA ILE A 125 -0.95 11.02 -11.65
C ILE A 125 -2.29 11.02 -12.38
N ASN A 126 -2.95 12.18 -12.50
CA ASN A 126 -4.18 12.36 -13.27
C ASN A 126 -5.30 11.37 -12.92
N PHE A 127 -5.64 11.30 -11.63
CA PHE A 127 -6.74 10.46 -11.12
C PHE A 127 -8.06 10.57 -11.91
N PRO A 128 -8.48 11.75 -12.44
CA PRO A 128 -9.68 11.83 -13.28
C PRO A 128 -9.69 10.89 -14.48
N VAL A 129 -8.53 10.70 -15.15
CA VAL A 129 -8.41 9.78 -16.28
C VAL A 129 -8.61 8.34 -15.80
N SER A 130 -7.93 7.93 -14.72
CA SER A 130 -8.12 6.59 -14.16
C SER A 130 -9.55 6.32 -13.69
N ILE A 131 -10.29 7.34 -13.23
CA ILE A 131 -11.71 7.17 -12.89
C ILE A 131 -12.54 6.94 -14.16
N SER A 132 -12.32 7.73 -15.20
CA SER A 132 -12.99 7.54 -16.48
C SER A 132 -12.73 6.15 -17.03
N GLU A 133 -11.45 5.72 -17.04
CA GLU A 133 -11.00 4.41 -17.47
C GLU A 133 -11.54 3.26 -16.63
N LEU A 134 -11.90 3.44 -15.35
CA LEU A 134 -12.40 2.32 -14.54
C LEU A 134 -13.92 2.32 -14.42
N SER A 135 -14.57 3.47 -14.57
CA SER A 135 -16.03 3.60 -14.44
C SER A 135 -16.80 2.87 -15.52
N HIS A 136 -16.20 2.62 -16.70
CA HIS A 136 -16.85 1.88 -17.78
C HIS A 136 -17.07 0.39 -17.43
N LEU A 137 -16.30 -0.16 -16.49
CA LEU A 137 -16.43 -1.54 -16.01
C LEU A 137 -17.76 -1.82 -15.27
N GLY A 138 -18.51 -0.77 -14.94
CA GLY A 138 -19.83 -0.88 -14.33
C GLY A 138 -19.84 -1.30 -12.85
N THR A 139 -21.03 -1.42 -12.29
CA THR A 139 -21.24 -1.75 -10.87
C THR A 139 -20.87 -3.19 -10.53
N ASP A 140 -20.93 -4.11 -11.49
CA ASP A 140 -20.65 -5.54 -11.30
C ASP A 140 -19.16 -5.82 -11.10
N SER A 141 -18.32 -4.84 -11.45
CA SER A 141 -16.87 -4.86 -11.21
C SER A 141 -16.46 -4.32 -9.84
N LEU A 142 -17.42 -3.75 -9.08
CA LEU A 142 -17.11 -3.14 -7.79
C LEU A 142 -16.75 -4.21 -6.76
N SER A 143 -15.67 -3.92 -6.06
CA SER A 143 -15.19 -4.60 -4.86
C SER A 143 -14.68 -3.53 -3.89
N PRO A 144 -15.58 -2.75 -3.27
CA PRO A 144 -15.18 -1.68 -2.37
C PRO A 144 -14.38 -2.21 -1.17
N PRO A 145 -13.40 -1.44 -0.67
CA PRO A 145 -12.66 -1.82 0.51
C PRO A 145 -13.55 -1.82 1.76
N LEU A 146 -13.09 -2.52 2.81
CA LEU A 146 -13.80 -2.60 4.09
C LEU A 146 -14.21 -1.21 4.61
N GLY A 147 -15.50 -1.04 4.91
CA GLY A 147 -16.07 0.22 5.39
C GLY A 147 -16.73 1.10 4.32
N TRP A 148 -16.66 0.70 3.04
CA TRP A 148 -17.36 1.36 1.94
C TRP A 148 -18.57 0.53 1.50
N PRO A 149 -19.81 1.05 1.64
CA PRO A 149 -21.00 0.37 1.12
C PRO A 149 -21.00 0.33 -0.41
N ASP A 150 -21.45 -0.78 -1.00
CA ASP A 150 -21.58 -0.93 -2.46
C ASP A 150 -22.44 0.15 -3.08
N SER A 151 -23.52 0.56 -2.40
CA SER A 151 -24.41 1.63 -2.87
C SER A 151 -23.71 2.99 -2.96
N LEU A 152 -22.82 3.29 -2.02
CA LEU A 152 -22.03 4.52 -2.06
C LEU A 152 -20.98 4.46 -3.17
N ALA A 153 -20.30 3.31 -3.32
CA ALA A 153 -19.34 3.11 -4.40
C ALA A 153 -20.01 3.25 -5.78
N ALA A 154 -21.17 2.62 -5.96
CA ALA A 154 -21.99 2.70 -7.17
C ALA A 154 -22.43 4.15 -7.48
N PHE A 155 -22.85 4.91 -6.45
CA PHE A 155 -23.18 6.32 -6.61
C PHE A 155 -21.97 7.16 -7.05
N LEU A 156 -20.80 6.93 -6.45
CA LEU A 156 -19.60 7.71 -6.72
C LEU A 156 -19.02 7.49 -8.12
N ILE A 157 -19.24 6.32 -8.73
CA ILE A 157 -18.79 6.03 -10.10
C ILE A 157 -19.72 6.57 -11.18
N GLN A 158 -20.91 7.10 -10.82
CA GLN A 158 -21.80 7.70 -11.80
C GLN A 158 -21.10 8.84 -12.56
N PRO A 159 -21.19 8.91 -13.91
CA PRO A 159 -20.40 9.86 -14.71
C PRO A 159 -20.52 11.32 -14.26
N ILE A 160 -21.71 11.76 -13.86
CA ILE A 160 -21.93 13.14 -13.39
C ILE A 160 -21.27 13.41 -12.04
N VAL A 161 -21.31 12.44 -11.12
CA VAL A 161 -20.74 12.57 -9.76
C VAL A 161 -19.21 12.55 -9.85
N SER A 162 -18.66 11.56 -10.54
CA SER A 162 -17.22 11.39 -10.69
C SER A 162 -16.56 12.54 -11.46
N SER A 163 -17.18 13.03 -12.53
CA SER A 163 -16.69 14.21 -13.28
C SER A 163 -16.73 15.49 -12.44
N THR A 164 -17.83 15.73 -11.72
CA THR A 164 -17.96 16.90 -10.83
C THR A 164 -16.89 16.88 -9.74
N LEU A 165 -16.71 15.74 -9.07
CA LEU A 165 -15.66 15.56 -8.06
C LEU A 165 -14.27 15.78 -8.65
N SER A 166 -14.02 15.27 -9.86
CA SER A 166 -12.74 15.40 -10.55
C SER A 166 -12.41 16.85 -10.90
N VAL A 167 -13.38 17.63 -11.41
CA VAL A 167 -13.22 19.05 -11.74
C VAL A 167 -12.93 19.86 -10.48
N LEU A 168 -13.71 19.65 -9.41
CA LEU A 168 -13.49 20.32 -8.13
C LEU A 168 -12.12 19.98 -7.55
N PHE A 169 -11.76 18.69 -7.51
CA PHE A 169 -10.47 18.23 -7.00
C PHE A 169 -9.30 18.84 -7.78
N THR A 170 -9.37 18.83 -9.11
CA THR A 170 -8.34 19.42 -9.98
C THR A 170 -8.19 20.92 -9.73
N THR A 171 -9.32 21.63 -9.64
CA THR A 171 -9.35 23.08 -9.36
C THR A 171 -8.69 23.38 -8.01
N PHE A 172 -9.06 22.63 -6.97
CA PHE A 172 -8.44 22.75 -5.65
C PHE A 172 -6.96 22.40 -5.65
N CYS A 173 -6.53 21.42 -6.44
CA CYS A 173 -5.12 21.06 -6.59
C CYS A 173 -4.31 22.16 -7.29
N ILE A 174 -4.85 22.77 -8.35
CA ILE A 174 -4.21 23.91 -9.05
C ILE A 174 -4.11 25.11 -8.11
N GLY A 175 -5.19 25.46 -7.41
CA GLY A 175 -5.17 26.53 -6.41
C GLY A 175 -4.20 26.23 -5.26
N GLY A 176 -4.15 24.98 -4.83
CA GLY A 176 -3.22 24.47 -3.82
C GLY A 176 -1.76 24.48 -4.27
N LEU A 177 -1.48 24.24 -5.54
CA LEU A 177 -0.15 24.29 -6.18
C LEU A 177 0.37 25.73 -6.28
N ILE A 178 -0.48 26.65 -6.75
CA ILE A 178 -0.16 28.08 -6.87
C ILE A 178 -0.09 28.73 -5.48
N GLY A 179 -0.83 28.18 -4.51
CA GLY A 179 -0.92 28.72 -3.16
C GLY A 179 -1.81 29.96 -3.10
N PHE A 180 -2.94 29.91 -3.81
CA PHE A 180 -3.99 30.93 -3.81
C PHE A 180 -5.10 30.50 -2.83
N TYR A 181 -5.31 31.23 -1.74
CA TYR A 181 -6.15 30.78 -0.64
C TYR A 181 -5.76 29.36 -0.18
N THR A 182 -4.45 29.15 -0.05
CA THR A 182 -3.74 27.87 0.10
C THR A 182 -4.47 26.92 1.05
N ARG A 183 -4.88 27.41 2.22
CA ARG A 183 -5.58 26.60 3.22
C ARG A 183 -6.91 26.05 2.72
N TYR A 184 -7.76 26.91 2.17
CA TYR A 184 -9.08 26.50 1.68
C TYR A 184 -8.97 25.57 0.48
N MET A 185 -8.01 25.83 -0.41
CA MET A 185 -7.72 24.94 -1.53
C MET A 185 -7.21 23.57 -1.06
N ILE A 186 -6.31 23.50 -0.08
CA ILE A 186 -5.88 22.21 0.48
C ILE A 186 -7.03 21.48 1.18
N ILE A 187 -7.89 22.17 1.93
CA ILE A 187 -9.09 21.56 2.56
C ILE A 187 -10.02 21.00 1.48
N GLY A 188 -10.33 21.80 0.45
CA GLY A 188 -11.15 21.36 -0.69
C GLY A 188 -10.55 20.14 -1.38
N ALA A 189 -9.25 20.15 -1.67
CA ALA A 189 -8.51 19.03 -2.26
C ALA A 189 -8.50 17.80 -1.35
N THR A 190 -8.46 17.98 -0.03
CA THR A 190 -8.50 16.87 0.94
C THR A 190 -9.86 16.19 0.93
N ILE A 191 -10.94 16.97 0.97
CA ILE A 191 -12.32 16.45 1.00
C ILE A 191 -12.64 15.77 -0.34
N THR A 192 -12.42 16.46 -1.46
CA THR A 192 -12.69 15.90 -2.79
C THR A 192 -11.74 14.75 -3.12
N GLY A 193 -10.46 14.84 -2.70
CA GLY A 193 -9.46 13.80 -2.90
C GLY A 193 -9.74 12.51 -2.15
N LEU A 194 -10.49 12.54 -1.04
CA LEU A 194 -10.97 11.32 -0.37
C LEU A 194 -11.79 10.46 -1.33
N PHE A 195 -12.60 11.09 -2.20
CA PHE A 195 -13.42 10.39 -3.16
C PHE A 195 -12.68 10.14 -4.47
N VAL A 196 -12.02 11.16 -5.04
CA VAL A 196 -11.33 11.05 -6.34
C VAL A 196 -10.18 10.03 -6.30
N MET A 197 -9.36 10.03 -5.26
CA MET A 197 -8.31 8.99 -5.12
C MET A 197 -8.89 7.65 -4.64
N GLY A 198 -10.10 7.65 -4.07
CA GLY A 198 -10.80 6.50 -3.51
C GLY A 198 -11.51 5.64 -4.55
N ILE A 199 -12.09 6.24 -5.60
CA ILE A 199 -12.85 5.52 -6.64
C ILE A 199 -12.00 4.42 -7.30
N PRO A 200 -10.74 4.66 -7.73
CA PRO A 200 -9.92 3.58 -8.26
C PRO A 200 -9.69 2.44 -7.26
N GLN A 201 -9.82 2.65 -5.95
CA GLN A 201 -9.62 1.60 -4.95
C GLN A 201 -10.77 0.59 -4.90
N PHE A 202 -11.88 0.84 -5.60
CA PHE A 202 -13.05 -0.04 -5.64
C PHE A 202 -12.92 -1.18 -6.66
N PHE A 203 -11.88 -1.21 -7.49
CA PHE A 203 -11.77 -2.17 -8.59
C PHE A 203 -10.68 -3.22 -8.31
N GLY A 204 -10.85 -3.97 -7.22
CA GLY A 204 -10.05 -5.16 -6.88
C GLY A 204 -8.61 -4.91 -6.39
N LYS A 205 -8.13 -3.66 -6.43
CA LYS A 205 -6.78 -3.29 -5.97
C LYS A 205 -6.80 -1.99 -5.16
N ILE A 206 -6.11 -2.01 -4.03
CA ILE A 206 -5.80 -0.81 -3.25
C ILE A 206 -4.36 -0.39 -3.54
N ASP A 207 -4.21 0.72 -4.24
CA ASP A 207 -2.97 1.43 -4.49
C ASP A 207 -2.54 2.26 -3.28
N SER A 208 -1.24 2.53 -3.16
CA SER A 208 -0.65 3.20 -2.01
C SER A 208 -0.73 4.73 -2.06
N TYR A 209 -1.86 5.29 -2.50
CA TYR A 209 -2.05 6.75 -2.61
C TYR A 209 -2.40 7.43 -1.29
N HIS A 210 -2.63 6.65 -0.23
CA HIS A 210 -3.01 7.15 1.09
C HIS A 210 -1.99 8.13 1.66
N ILE A 211 -0.69 7.97 1.36
CA ILE A 211 0.34 8.92 1.82
C ILE A 211 0.10 10.33 1.26
N LEU A 212 -0.32 10.46 0.00
CA LEU A 212 -0.64 11.75 -0.60
C LEU A 212 -1.86 12.38 0.06
N TRP A 213 -2.92 11.60 0.24
CA TRP A 213 -4.12 12.07 0.93
C TRP A 213 -3.82 12.49 2.39
N HIS A 214 -3.10 11.67 3.15
CA HIS A 214 -2.67 12.03 4.52
C HIS A 214 -1.82 13.30 4.55
N THR A 215 -0.93 13.50 3.57
CA THR A 215 -0.16 14.73 3.43
C THR A 215 -1.07 15.94 3.18
N LEU A 216 -2.11 15.82 2.35
CA LEU A 216 -3.10 16.89 2.18
C LEU A 216 -3.80 17.22 3.51
N VAL A 217 -4.29 16.21 4.25
CA VAL A 217 -4.95 16.42 5.56
C VAL A 217 -4.00 17.12 6.54
N ILE A 218 -2.74 16.69 6.63
CA ILE A 218 -1.73 17.34 7.50
C ILE A 218 -1.50 18.78 7.05
N MET A 219 -1.38 19.02 5.74
CA MET A 219 -1.13 20.35 5.20
C MET A 219 -2.32 21.31 5.39
N SER A 220 -3.57 20.81 5.44
CA SER A 220 -4.77 21.62 5.73
C SER A 220 -4.66 22.40 7.05
N PHE A 221 -3.99 21.82 8.05
CA PHE A 221 -3.78 22.42 9.37
C PHE A 221 -2.38 23.05 9.53
N SER A 222 -1.63 23.16 8.45
CA SER A 222 -0.27 23.70 8.43
C SER A 222 -0.21 25.15 7.91
N ASN A 223 1.01 25.68 7.85
CA ASN A 223 1.34 26.99 7.28
C ASN A 223 1.99 26.84 5.89
N ALA A 224 1.51 25.89 5.06
CA ALA A 224 2.10 25.59 3.75
C ALA A 224 2.03 26.73 2.71
N GLY A 225 1.27 27.79 3.02
CA GLY A 225 1.17 29.01 2.21
C GLY A 225 2.12 30.13 2.64
N ASP A 226 3.04 29.92 3.57
CA ASP A 226 3.99 30.97 4.04
C ASP A 226 5.24 31.10 3.14
N SER A 227 5.33 30.34 2.03
CA SER A 227 6.41 30.37 1.03
C SER A 227 5.98 29.72 -0.29
N LEU A 228 6.60 30.14 -1.41
CA LEU A 228 6.31 29.68 -2.78
C LEU A 228 4.84 29.81 -3.20
N SER A 229 4.14 30.82 -2.68
CA SER A 229 2.69 30.96 -2.83
C SER A 229 2.27 32.40 -3.14
N VAL A 230 1.13 32.53 -3.83
CA VAL A 230 0.45 33.82 -4.02
C VAL A 230 0.03 34.41 -2.67
N ASP A 231 -0.37 33.60 -1.70
CA ASP A 231 -0.71 34.07 -0.35
C ASP A 231 0.48 34.71 0.38
N ALA A 232 1.69 34.14 0.23
CA ALA A 232 2.91 34.71 0.81
C ALA A 232 3.22 36.05 0.14
N TRP A 233 3.09 36.13 -1.18
CA TRP A 233 3.31 37.36 -1.94
C TRP A 233 2.33 38.45 -1.50
N ARG A 234 1.04 38.14 -1.39
CA ARG A 234 -0.01 39.09 -0.90
C ARG A 234 0.22 39.57 0.52
N LYS A 235 0.88 38.77 1.37
CA LYS A 235 1.24 39.12 2.75
C LYS A 235 2.60 39.80 2.86
N ASN A 236 3.25 40.12 1.73
CA ASN A 236 4.62 40.64 1.68
C ASN A 236 5.64 39.74 2.42
N LEU A 237 5.43 38.43 2.39
CA LEU A 237 6.38 37.43 2.90
C LEU A 237 7.36 37.03 1.79
N PRO A 238 8.63 36.72 2.12
CA PRO A 238 9.57 36.21 1.14
C PRO A 238 9.10 34.90 0.49
N GLN A 239 9.23 34.80 -0.84
CA GLN A 239 8.93 33.55 -1.54
C GLN A 239 9.90 32.43 -1.16
N PHE A 240 11.16 32.79 -0.90
CA PHE A 240 12.23 31.92 -0.41
C PHE A 240 12.43 32.07 1.10
N ASN A 241 11.35 31.99 1.88
CA ASN A 241 11.43 32.17 3.33
C ASN A 241 12.16 31.00 4.02
N ILE A 242 13.43 31.22 4.38
CA ILE A 242 14.27 30.25 5.08
C ILE A 242 14.17 30.33 6.61
N GLU A 243 13.30 31.19 7.14
CA GLU A 243 13.06 31.31 8.59
C GLU A 243 12.65 29.96 9.17
N LYS A 244 13.43 29.51 10.16
CA LYS A 244 13.23 28.22 10.80
C LYS A 244 12.25 28.34 11.96
N ALA A 245 11.29 27.43 12.00
CA ALA A 245 10.39 27.30 13.15
C ALA A 245 9.84 25.88 13.26
N THR A 246 9.50 25.47 14.49
CA THR A 246 8.86 24.18 14.76
C THR A 246 7.51 24.02 14.07
N LYS A 247 6.76 25.12 13.86
CA LYS A 247 5.46 25.11 13.14
C LYS A 247 5.55 24.58 11.70
N TYR A 248 6.71 24.71 11.06
CA TYR A 248 6.95 24.16 9.71
C TYR A 248 7.53 22.75 9.76
N ALA A 249 8.26 22.41 10.83
CA ALA A 249 8.86 21.09 11.00
C ALA A 249 7.84 20.01 11.37
N ILE A 250 6.89 20.29 12.27
CA ILE A 250 5.88 19.31 12.72
C ILE A 250 5.15 18.62 11.56
N PRO A 251 4.55 19.33 10.57
CA PRO A 251 3.86 18.65 9.47
C PRO A 251 4.81 17.78 8.64
N ILE A 252 6.04 18.24 8.37
CA ILE A 252 7.05 17.47 7.64
C ILE A 252 7.46 16.22 8.42
N ASN A 253 7.66 16.35 9.73
CA ASN A 253 8.05 15.25 10.62
C ASN A 253 6.95 14.19 10.74
N LEU A 254 5.69 14.60 10.78
CA LEU A 254 4.55 13.67 10.73
C LEU A 254 4.57 12.88 9.42
N ILE A 255 4.80 13.53 8.28
CA ILE A 255 4.89 12.86 6.97
C ILE A 255 6.08 11.91 6.92
N MET A 256 7.24 12.28 7.47
CA MET A 256 8.39 11.37 7.59
C MET A 256 8.05 10.12 8.41
N ILE A 257 7.30 10.27 9.51
CA ILE A 257 6.80 9.14 10.31
C ILE A 257 5.85 8.27 9.48
N LEU A 258 4.91 8.84 8.73
CA LEU A 258 3.99 8.07 7.90
C LEU A 258 4.71 7.28 6.82
N ILE A 259 5.72 7.86 6.17
CA ILE A 259 6.59 7.15 5.23
C ILE A 259 7.31 6.00 5.96
N GLY A 260 7.87 6.26 7.14
CA GLY A 260 8.52 5.22 7.94
C GLY A 260 7.59 4.08 8.37
N LEU A 261 6.34 4.39 8.73
CA LEU A 261 5.32 3.39 9.03
C LEU A 261 4.95 2.58 7.77
N GLY A 262 4.93 3.22 6.61
CA GLY A 262 4.73 2.58 5.31
C GLY A 262 5.76 1.51 4.99
N TYR A 263 7.01 1.67 5.44
CA TYR A 263 8.05 0.64 5.36
C TYR A 263 7.98 -0.38 6.49
N PHE A 264 7.73 0.10 7.71
CA PHE A 264 7.79 -0.71 8.93
C PHE A 264 6.83 -1.89 8.92
N PHE A 265 5.56 -1.65 8.58
CA PHE A 265 4.56 -2.71 8.64
C PHE A 265 4.75 -3.81 7.60
N PRO A 266 5.06 -3.53 6.31
CA PRO A 266 5.49 -4.59 5.39
C PRO A 266 6.62 -5.45 5.96
N GLY A 267 7.64 -4.84 6.55
CA GLY A 267 8.76 -5.56 7.17
C GLY A 267 8.33 -6.45 8.33
N ILE A 268 7.48 -5.91 9.22
CA ILE A 268 6.87 -6.67 10.33
C ILE A 268 6.19 -7.91 9.79
N TRP A 269 5.34 -7.76 8.77
CA TRP A 269 4.52 -8.87 8.30
C TRP A 269 5.32 -9.90 7.53
N LYS A 270 6.33 -9.50 6.75
CA LYS A 270 7.28 -10.44 6.13
C LYS A 270 7.95 -11.30 7.19
N PHE A 271 8.48 -10.68 8.24
CA PHE A 271 9.13 -11.41 9.33
C PHE A 271 8.14 -12.25 10.15
N THR A 272 6.93 -11.73 10.42
CA THR A 272 5.93 -12.46 11.20
C THR A 272 5.43 -13.67 10.43
N PHE A 273 5.12 -13.53 9.14
CA PHE A 273 4.52 -14.60 8.35
C PHE A 273 5.53 -15.61 7.82
N SER A 274 6.74 -15.19 7.51
CA SER A 274 7.72 -16.04 6.83
C SER A 274 9.05 -16.11 7.58
N GLY A 275 9.26 -15.32 8.63
CA GLY A 275 10.53 -15.30 9.37
C GLY A 275 11.71 -15.00 8.45
N PHE A 276 12.82 -15.69 8.70
CA PHE A 276 14.02 -15.61 7.86
C PHE A 276 13.90 -16.38 6.55
N GLU A 277 12.95 -17.31 6.42
CA GLU A 277 12.66 -17.99 5.14
C GLU A 277 12.19 -16.99 4.09
N TRP A 278 11.59 -15.86 4.49
CA TRP A 278 11.25 -14.81 3.54
C TRP A 278 12.46 -14.34 2.73
N ALA A 279 13.63 -14.27 3.37
CA ALA A 279 14.85 -13.75 2.79
C ALA A 279 15.81 -14.83 2.27
N PHE A 280 15.94 -15.96 2.98
CA PHE A 280 16.93 -17.00 2.68
C PHE A 280 16.36 -18.23 1.95
N SER A 281 15.19 -18.10 1.33
CA SER A 281 14.61 -19.12 0.44
C SER A 281 14.43 -18.57 -0.97
N ASP A 282 13.84 -19.38 -1.86
CA ASP A 282 13.50 -18.97 -3.23
C ASP A 282 12.30 -18.02 -3.30
N ASN A 283 11.80 -17.54 -2.17
CA ASN A 283 10.64 -16.66 -2.12
C ASN A 283 10.81 -15.39 -2.96
N LEU A 284 11.93 -14.64 -2.88
CA LEU A 284 12.09 -13.45 -3.71
C LEU A 284 12.14 -13.79 -5.20
N MET A 285 12.77 -14.90 -5.57
CA MET A 285 12.78 -15.44 -6.94
C MET A 285 11.34 -15.68 -7.43
N LEU A 286 10.53 -16.39 -6.65
CA LEU A 286 9.13 -16.69 -6.97
C LEU A 286 8.25 -15.43 -7.00
N LYS A 287 8.52 -14.42 -6.16
CA LYS A 287 7.85 -13.11 -6.21
C LYS A 287 8.15 -12.37 -7.51
N MET A 288 9.41 -12.38 -7.95
CA MET A 288 9.78 -11.80 -9.25
C MET A 288 9.07 -12.52 -10.39
N HIS A 289 9.11 -13.86 -10.41
CA HIS A 289 8.43 -14.70 -11.40
C HIS A 289 6.92 -14.44 -11.48
N SER A 290 6.23 -14.38 -10.32
CA SER A 290 4.81 -14.04 -10.30
C SER A 290 4.54 -12.63 -10.83
N LYS A 291 5.44 -11.68 -10.57
CA LYS A 291 5.24 -10.30 -11.02
C LYS A 291 5.51 -10.15 -12.52
N TRP A 292 6.51 -10.83 -13.04
CA TRP A 292 6.84 -10.93 -14.47
C TRP A 292 5.65 -11.44 -15.28
N LEU A 293 4.98 -12.47 -14.77
CA LEU A 293 3.74 -12.98 -15.33
C LEU A 293 2.64 -11.91 -15.41
N ASP A 294 2.43 -11.13 -14.33
CA ASP A 294 1.39 -10.08 -14.27
C ASP A 294 1.58 -8.98 -15.34
N ILE A 295 2.79 -8.80 -15.88
CA ILE A 295 3.14 -7.75 -16.84
C ILE A 295 3.48 -8.33 -18.22
N GLY A 296 2.80 -9.41 -18.60
CA GLY A 296 2.96 -9.98 -19.94
C GLY A 296 4.25 -10.78 -20.07
N ALA A 297 4.60 -11.52 -19.02
CA ALA A 297 5.71 -12.47 -19.06
C ALA A 297 7.11 -11.82 -19.26
N TRP A 298 7.21 -10.51 -19.04
CA TRP A 298 8.46 -9.77 -19.16
C TRP A 298 9.53 -10.30 -18.20
N THR A 299 10.81 -10.28 -18.61
CA THR A 299 11.93 -10.55 -17.71
C THR A 299 13.01 -9.47 -17.84
N PRO A 300 13.76 -9.16 -16.76
CA PRO A 300 14.86 -8.20 -16.82
C PRO A 300 16.00 -8.76 -17.67
N SER A 301 16.75 -7.86 -18.30
CA SER A 301 17.96 -8.23 -19.07
C SER A 301 18.99 -8.96 -18.21
N ILE A 302 19.09 -8.60 -16.92
CA ILE A 302 19.92 -9.28 -15.93
C ILE A 302 19.03 -10.18 -15.06
N ARG A 303 19.13 -11.49 -15.28
CA ARG A 303 18.37 -12.53 -14.59
C ARG A 303 18.95 -12.85 -13.21
N ILE A 304 18.79 -11.93 -12.25
CA ILE A 304 19.27 -12.12 -10.86
C ILE A 304 18.60 -13.30 -10.15
N ASP A 305 17.43 -13.74 -10.64
CA ASP A 305 16.70 -14.91 -10.17
C ASP A 305 17.51 -16.22 -10.34
N ARG A 306 18.53 -16.23 -11.22
CA ARG A 306 19.45 -17.37 -11.41
C ARG A 306 20.60 -17.41 -10.41
N TYR A 307 20.71 -16.41 -9.52
CA TYR A 307 21.82 -16.27 -8.59
C TYR A 307 21.30 -16.16 -7.14
N PRO A 308 21.14 -17.29 -6.42
CA PRO A 308 20.61 -17.34 -5.04
C PRO A 308 21.17 -16.31 -4.09
N PHE A 309 22.49 -16.16 -4.09
CA PHE A 309 23.15 -15.19 -3.22
C PHE A 309 22.69 -13.75 -3.45
N LEU A 310 22.44 -13.34 -4.71
CA LEU A 310 22.05 -11.97 -5.03
C LEU A 310 20.62 -11.67 -4.59
N TYR A 311 19.65 -12.52 -4.95
CA TYR A 311 18.26 -12.26 -4.56
C TYR A 311 18.05 -12.48 -3.06
N GLN A 312 18.72 -13.44 -2.41
CA GLN A 312 18.60 -13.61 -0.96
C GLN A 312 19.22 -12.44 -0.19
N SER A 313 20.37 -11.92 -0.65
CA SER A 313 20.98 -10.71 -0.06
C SER A 313 20.08 -9.48 -0.25
N GLY A 314 19.45 -9.34 -1.42
CA GLY A 314 18.46 -8.31 -1.69
C GLY A 314 17.26 -8.41 -0.75
N ALA A 315 16.69 -9.61 -0.60
CA ALA A 315 15.57 -9.86 0.30
C ALA A 315 15.92 -9.58 1.77
N PHE A 316 17.10 -9.99 2.23
CA PHE A 316 17.56 -9.69 3.59
C PHE A 316 17.74 -8.17 3.79
N SER A 317 18.30 -7.47 2.80
CA SER A 317 18.44 -6.01 2.82
C SER A 317 17.09 -5.30 2.87
N THR A 318 16.07 -5.83 2.19
CA THR A 318 14.68 -5.34 2.30
C THR A 318 14.16 -5.43 3.74
N LEU A 319 14.40 -6.54 4.46
CA LEU A 319 13.98 -6.66 5.85
C LEU A 319 14.68 -5.65 6.76
N ILE A 320 16.00 -5.44 6.58
CA ILE A 320 16.76 -4.43 7.34
C ILE A 320 16.20 -3.03 7.08
N LEU A 321 16.01 -2.68 5.81
CA LEU A 321 15.44 -1.41 5.40
C LEU A 321 14.06 -1.21 6.03
N GLU A 322 13.14 -2.14 5.79
CA GLU A 322 11.74 -1.99 6.20
C GLU A 322 11.58 -1.90 7.72
N LEU A 323 12.22 -2.82 8.47
CA LEU A 323 12.18 -2.83 9.93
C LEU A 323 12.97 -1.67 10.55
N GLY A 324 14.03 -1.21 9.88
CA GLY A 324 14.93 -0.18 10.39
C GLY A 324 14.49 1.26 10.09
N PHE A 325 13.75 1.50 9.00
CA PHE A 325 13.51 2.85 8.49
C PHE A 325 12.83 3.76 9.52
N LEU A 326 11.71 3.34 10.10
CA LEU A 326 10.96 4.13 11.10
C LEU A 326 11.84 4.54 12.29
N PHE A 327 12.77 3.69 12.69
CA PHE A 327 13.67 3.96 13.80
C PHE A 327 14.84 4.83 13.38
N GLY A 328 15.40 4.57 12.20
CA GLY A 328 16.47 5.33 11.59
C GLY A 328 16.13 6.79 11.34
N ILE A 329 14.84 7.12 11.14
CA ILE A 329 14.45 8.53 10.92
C ILE A 329 14.54 9.39 12.18
N PHE A 330 14.55 8.84 13.40
CA PHE A 330 14.68 9.67 14.59
C PHE A 330 16.09 10.25 14.76
N PHE A 331 17.11 9.56 14.24
CA PHE A 331 18.50 10.00 14.35
C PHE A 331 18.95 10.73 13.08
N LYS A 332 19.34 12.00 13.22
CA LYS A 332 19.77 12.85 12.10
C LYS A 332 20.85 12.21 11.22
N LYS A 333 21.81 11.50 11.83
CA LYS A 333 22.94 10.85 11.14
C LYS A 333 22.52 9.67 10.26
N THR A 334 21.49 8.93 10.65
CA THR A 334 21.04 7.74 9.90
C THR A 334 19.96 8.04 8.88
N ARG A 335 19.27 9.19 8.97
CA ARG A 335 18.24 9.59 8.00
C ARG A 335 18.70 9.51 6.55
N ALA A 336 19.85 10.12 6.25
CA ALA A 336 20.39 10.14 4.89
C ALA A 336 20.72 8.72 4.39
N PHE A 337 21.28 7.88 5.27
CA PHE A 337 21.55 6.48 4.95
C PHE A 337 20.28 5.71 4.60
N PHE A 338 19.24 5.77 5.45
CA PHE A 338 17.97 5.09 5.18
C PHE A 338 17.23 5.66 3.97
N LEU A 339 17.37 6.96 3.71
CA LEU A 339 16.81 7.60 2.52
C LEU A 339 17.45 7.07 1.24
N ILE A 340 18.79 7.01 1.20
CA ILE A 340 19.53 6.44 0.07
C ILE A 340 19.16 4.97 -0.10
N LEU A 341 19.17 4.19 1.00
CA LEU A 341 18.81 2.78 0.97
C LEU A 341 17.39 2.55 0.44
N ALA A 342 16.42 3.37 0.85
CA ALA A 342 15.04 3.27 0.39
C ALA A 342 14.88 3.70 -1.09
N PHE A 343 15.60 4.73 -1.52
CA PHE A 343 15.60 5.16 -2.92
C PHE A 343 16.21 4.10 -3.82
N THR A 344 17.37 3.56 -3.44
CA THR A 344 18.02 2.45 -4.13
C THR A 344 17.10 1.23 -4.15
N PHE A 345 16.48 0.86 -3.03
CA PHE A 345 15.50 -0.23 -2.99
C PHE A 345 14.40 -0.08 -4.04
N HIS A 346 13.78 1.10 -4.15
CA HIS A 346 12.75 1.32 -5.17
C HIS A 346 13.28 1.24 -6.60
N LEU A 347 14.50 1.72 -6.86
CA LEU A 347 15.13 1.54 -8.18
C LEU A 347 15.36 0.06 -8.48
N PHE A 348 15.84 -0.73 -7.52
CA PHE A 348 16.03 -2.17 -7.71
C PHE A 348 14.70 -2.88 -7.95
N VAL A 349 13.66 -2.54 -7.19
CA VAL A 349 12.33 -3.11 -7.38
C VAL A 349 11.76 -2.72 -8.75
N ASP A 350 11.96 -1.49 -9.21
CA ASP A 350 11.57 -1.09 -10.56
C ASP A 350 12.33 -1.86 -11.63
N ILE A 351 13.67 -1.90 -11.55
CA ILE A 351 14.53 -2.59 -12.52
C ILE A 351 14.24 -4.10 -12.61
N PHE A 352 13.94 -4.77 -11.49
CA PHE A 352 13.79 -6.23 -11.47
C PHE A 352 12.34 -6.70 -11.41
N MET A 353 11.37 -5.83 -11.09
CA MET A 353 9.95 -6.21 -10.95
C MET A 353 8.99 -5.28 -11.71
N HIS A 354 9.47 -4.19 -12.34
CA HIS A 354 8.64 -3.13 -12.94
C HIS A 354 7.54 -2.65 -11.98
N ILE A 355 7.94 -2.38 -10.73
CA ILE A 355 7.08 -1.74 -9.73
C ILE A 355 7.73 -0.43 -9.29
N LEU A 356 7.33 0.65 -9.94
CA LEU A 356 7.76 1.98 -9.56
C LEU A 356 6.84 2.57 -8.48
N PHE A 357 7.34 2.71 -7.26
CA PHE A 357 6.66 3.46 -6.19
C PHE A 357 6.95 4.97 -6.29
N ALA A 358 6.69 5.55 -7.47
CA ALA A 358 7.06 6.93 -7.80
C ALA A 358 6.59 7.94 -6.76
N SER A 359 5.34 7.81 -6.29
CA SER A 359 4.78 8.71 -5.29
C SER A 359 5.57 8.72 -3.99
N THR A 360 6.03 7.56 -3.52
CA THR A 360 6.84 7.46 -2.30
C THR A 360 8.24 8.04 -2.50
N MET A 361 8.87 7.77 -3.64
CA MET A 361 10.19 8.31 -3.98
C MET A 361 10.15 9.84 -4.09
N VAL A 362 9.12 10.41 -4.70
CA VAL A 362 8.95 11.87 -4.78
C VAL A 362 8.74 12.48 -3.39
N MET A 363 8.01 11.79 -2.51
CA MET A 363 7.77 12.22 -1.13
C MET A 363 9.03 12.25 -0.25
N PHE A 364 10.15 11.69 -0.71
CA PHE A 364 11.46 11.86 -0.07
C PHE A 364 11.94 13.31 -0.01
N VAL A 365 11.30 14.20 -0.77
CA VAL A 365 11.44 15.66 -0.62
C VAL A 365 11.30 16.16 0.82
N ALA A 366 10.50 15.49 1.66
CA ALA A 366 10.32 15.81 3.08
C ALA A 366 11.59 15.65 3.93
N PHE A 367 12.52 14.79 3.49
CA PHE A 367 13.76 14.48 4.19
C PHE A 367 14.90 15.43 3.84
N LEU A 368 14.80 16.14 2.72
CA LEU A 368 15.90 16.96 2.22
C LEU A 368 16.07 18.25 3.03
N PRO A 369 17.31 18.67 3.33
CA PRO A 369 17.59 19.89 4.06
C PRO A 369 17.56 21.11 3.14
N TRP A 370 16.40 21.43 2.56
CA TRP A 370 16.22 22.49 1.56
C TRP A 370 16.81 23.84 1.94
N GLN A 371 16.76 24.21 3.22
CA GLN A 371 17.39 25.42 3.71
C GLN A 371 18.91 25.43 3.56
N GLN A 372 19.59 24.29 3.75
CA GLN A 372 21.04 24.19 3.57
C GLN A 372 21.40 24.19 2.08
N ILE A 373 20.60 23.49 1.27
CA ILE A 373 20.75 23.46 -0.18
C ILE A 373 20.61 24.88 -0.75
N LEU A 374 19.55 25.60 -0.40
CA LEU A 374 19.31 26.95 -0.89
C LEU A 374 20.37 27.95 -0.38
N ALA A 375 20.77 27.86 0.90
CA ALA A 375 21.80 28.75 1.46
C ALA A 375 23.20 28.53 0.84
N SER A 376 23.43 27.39 0.18
CA SER A 376 24.67 27.13 -0.55
C SER A 376 24.69 27.70 -1.97
N LEU A 377 23.53 28.15 -2.49
CA LEU A 377 23.44 28.76 -3.81
C LEU A 377 23.85 30.24 -3.75
N PRO A 378 24.62 30.76 -4.72
CA PRO A 378 25.06 32.15 -4.77
C PRO A 378 23.93 33.08 -5.27
N LEU A 379 22.79 33.08 -4.57
CA LEU A 379 21.62 33.88 -4.90
C LEU A 379 21.43 34.99 -3.87
N ASP A 380 21.39 36.25 -4.32
CA ASP A 380 21.09 37.42 -3.50
C ASP A 380 19.56 37.52 -3.28
N LEU A 381 19.04 36.70 -2.38
CA LEU A 381 17.60 36.64 -2.06
C LEU A 381 17.32 37.23 -0.69
N ASN A 382 16.26 38.02 -0.59
CA ASN A 382 15.73 38.46 0.71
C ASN A 382 15.13 37.27 1.45
N PHE A 383 15.84 36.81 2.48
CA PHE A 383 15.54 35.57 3.20
C PHE A 383 14.73 35.77 4.49
N THR A 384 14.68 36.98 5.03
CA THR A 384 14.16 37.26 6.37
C THR A 384 12.67 37.58 6.33
N GLY A 385 11.85 36.64 6.81
CA GLY A 385 10.43 36.84 7.07
C GLY A 385 10.14 37.38 8.48
N SER A 386 8.95 37.93 8.68
CA SER A 386 8.41 38.28 10.00
C SER A 386 8.00 37.00 10.75
N LYS A 387 8.30 36.95 12.06
CA LYS A 387 7.88 35.90 13.01
C LYS A 387 6.36 35.91 13.19
N ASN A 388 5.62 35.43 12.21
CA ASN A 388 4.17 35.28 12.34
C ASN A 388 3.84 34.14 13.30
N SER A 389 3.22 34.48 14.43
CA SER A 389 2.74 33.48 15.39
C SER A 389 1.60 32.66 14.77
N GLN A 390 1.69 31.33 14.83
CA GLN A 390 0.62 30.46 14.36
C GLN A 390 -0.52 30.44 15.37
N SER A 391 -1.76 30.64 14.90
CA SER A 391 -2.96 30.57 15.73
C SER A 391 -3.04 29.24 16.49
N THR A 392 -3.50 29.32 17.74
CA THR A 392 -3.63 28.19 18.67
C THR A 392 -4.56 27.10 18.13
N PHE A 393 -5.58 27.48 17.36
CA PHE A 393 -6.52 26.55 16.72
C PHE A 393 -5.80 25.59 15.78
N TYR A 394 -4.93 26.10 14.90
CA TYR A 394 -4.20 25.26 13.92
C TYR A 394 -3.19 24.34 14.58
N LYS A 395 -2.52 24.80 15.66
CA LYS A 395 -1.63 23.94 16.44
C LYS A 395 -2.38 22.76 17.06
N LYS A 396 -3.55 23.00 17.64
CA LYS A 396 -4.41 21.94 18.20
C LYS A 396 -4.93 21.01 17.10
N GLY A 397 -5.41 21.57 15.99
CA GLY A 397 -5.87 20.82 14.82
C GLY A 397 -4.79 19.90 14.26
N LEU A 398 -3.60 20.43 13.96
CA LEU A 398 -2.47 19.66 13.44
C LEU A 398 -2.05 18.53 14.39
N LYS A 399 -2.02 18.79 15.70
CA LYS A 399 -1.72 17.77 16.70
C LYS A 399 -2.77 16.66 16.70
N PHE A 400 -4.05 17.02 16.73
CA PHE A 400 -5.15 16.06 16.69
C PHE A 400 -5.13 15.22 15.41
N THR A 401 -5.02 15.88 14.25
CA THR A 401 -4.88 15.23 12.94
C THR A 401 -3.69 14.28 12.90
N GLY A 402 -2.51 14.70 13.38
CA GLY A 402 -1.33 13.84 13.44
C GLY A 402 -1.57 12.59 14.29
N ILE A 403 -2.21 12.73 15.45
CA ILE A 403 -2.57 11.60 16.32
C ILE A 403 -3.53 10.66 15.62
N VAL A 404 -4.61 11.18 15.03
CA VAL A 404 -5.63 10.37 14.35
C VAL A 404 -5.04 9.60 13.18
N ILE A 405 -4.24 10.25 12.33
CA ILE A 405 -3.65 9.59 11.16
C ILE A 405 -2.64 8.52 11.60
N ILE A 406 -1.75 8.83 12.55
CA ILE A 406 -0.78 7.84 13.04
C ILE A 406 -1.51 6.67 13.70
N ALA A 407 -2.53 6.92 14.53
CA ALA A 407 -3.32 5.87 15.15
C ALA A 407 -4.04 5.01 14.11
N GLY A 408 -4.66 5.62 13.11
CA GLY A 408 -5.28 4.90 11.99
C GLY A 408 -4.27 4.01 11.26
N TYR A 409 -3.08 4.53 10.97
CA TYR A 409 -2.00 3.77 10.33
C TYR A 409 -1.49 2.62 11.21
N LEU A 410 -1.37 2.85 12.51
CA LEU A 410 -0.96 1.83 13.47
C LEU A 410 -2.01 0.72 13.56
N ILE A 411 -3.30 1.06 13.61
CA ILE A 411 -4.40 0.11 13.68
C ILE A 411 -4.46 -0.71 12.39
N THR A 412 -4.54 -0.05 11.22
CA THR A 412 -4.67 -0.78 9.96
C THR A 412 -3.41 -1.57 9.62
N GLY A 413 -2.23 -1.02 9.90
CA GLY A 413 -0.95 -1.70 9.77
C GLY A 413 -0.84 -2.93 10.68
N SER A 414 -1.26 -2.82 11.94
CA SER A 414 -1.18 -3.94 12.92
C SER A 414 -2.26 -5.00 12.72
N LEU A 415 -3.33 -4.68 11.98
CA LEU A 415 -4.45 -5.60 11.73
C LEU A 415 -4.51 -6.10 10.28
N LEU A 416 -3.50 -5.77 9.44
CA LEU A 416 -3.50 -6.07 8.00
C LEU A 416 -4.73 -5.56 7.25
N ILE A 417 -5.36 -4.50 7.75
CA ILE A 417 -6.57 -3.95 7.14
C ILE A 417 -6.17 -3.23 5.86
N LYS A 418 -6.72 -3.73 4.75
CA LYS A 418 -6.65 -3.11 3.43
C LYS A 418 -7.91 -2.29 3.23
N THR A 419 -7.86 -1.00 3.57
CA THR A 419 -8.98 -0.08 3.31
C THR A 419 -8.50 1.27 2.78
N TRP A 420 -9.43 2.11 2.34
CA TRP A 420 -9.19 3.49 1.96
C TRP A 420 -9.94 4.43 2.93
N PRO A 421 -9.29 5.49 3.47
CA PRO A 421 -7.96 6.01 3.14
C PRO A 421 -6.81 5.42 3.97
N PHE A 422 -7.07 4.44 4.82
CA PHE A 422 -6.04 3.81 5.65
C PHE A 422 -5.66 2.44 5.12
N ALA A 423 -4.60 2.37 4.33
CA ALA A 423 -4.06 1.10 3.85
C ALA A 423 -2.65 0.86 4.37
N LEU A 424 -2.41 -0.39 4.70
CA LEU A 424 -1.08 -0.95 4.77
C LEU A 424 -0.50 -1.08 3.35
N TYR A 425 0.76 -0.65 3.15
CA TYR A 425 1.50 -0.93 1.91
C TYR A 425 1.50 -2.44 1.62
N PRO A 426 1.52 -2.86 0.35
CA PRO A 426 1.59 -4.27 -0.01
C PRO A 426 2.68 -4.99 0.76
N THR A 427 2.31 -5.96 1.59
CA THR A 427 3.26 -6.55 2.54
C THR A 427 4.21 -7.52 1.86
N PHE A 428 3.79 -8.18 0.78
CA PHE A 428 4.48 -9.31 0.16
C PHE A 428 4.91 -10.39 1.17
N ALA A 429 4.17 -10.50 2.27
CA ALA A 429 4.62 -11.22 3.46
C ALA A 429 4.58 -12.75 3.33
N SER A 430 3.74 -13.29 2.46
CA SER A 430 3.60 -14.73 2.26
C SER A 430 4.74 -15.29 1.42
N LEU A 431 5.12 -16.54 1.69
CA LEU A 431 5.90 -17.34 0.75
C LEU A 431 5.11 -17.52 -0.54
N GLU A 432 5.72 -17.15 -1.67
CA GLU A 432 5.13 -17.35 -3.00
C GLU A 432 5.32 -18.80 -3.47
N SER A 433 4.46 -19.26 -4.38
CA SER A 433 4.54 -20.59 -4.99
C SER A 433 5.03 -20.49 -6.44
N SER A 434 5.48 -21.60 -7.01
CA SER A 434 5.80 -21.72 -8.44
C SER A 434 4.58 -21.67 -9.36
N THR A 435 3.38 -21.65 -8.77
CA THR A 435 2.12 -21.47 -9.48
C THR A 435 1.23 -20.47 -8.77
N ILE A 436 0.41 -19.75 -9.53
CA ILE A 436 -0.60 -18.83 -9.00
C ILE A 436 -2.01 -19.28 -9.39
N PRO A 437 -3.03 -19.03 -8.54
CA PRO A 437 -4.42 -19.21 -8.94
C PRO A 437 -4.76 -18.20 -10.05
N SER A 438 -5.46 -18.66 -11.07
CA SER A 438 -5.96 -17.83 -12.18
C SER A 438 -7.27 -18.40 -12.72
N ILE A 439 -7.81 -17.76 -13.75
CA ILE A 439 -9.04 -18.14 -14.44
C ILE A 439 -8.71 -18.55 -15.87
N LEU A 440 -9.34 -19.62 -16.35
CA LEU A 440 -9.40 -20.02 -17.76
C LEU A 440 -10.84 -19.87 -18.23
N ILE A 441 -11.03 -19.17 -19.35
CA ILE A 441 -12.33 -18.98 -19.98
C ILE A 441 -12.35 -19.81 -21.26
N LYS A 442 -13.41 -20.59 -21.47
CA LYS A 442 -13.65 -21.38 -22.68
C LYS A 442 -15.02 -21.04 -23.27
N GLY A 443 -15.07 -20.78 -24.57
CA GLY A 443 -16.30 -20.59 -25.33
C GLY A 443 -16.56 -21.81 -26.21
N TYR A 444 -17.79 -22.32 -26.18
CA TYR A 444 -18.25 -23.47 -26.96
C TYR A 444 -19.37 -23.05 -27.90
N ASP A 445 -19.45 -23.64 -29.09
CA ASP A 445 -20.56 -23.45 -30.02
C ASP A 445 -21.80 -24.30 -29.66
N ASN A 446 -22.85 -24.21 -30.48
CA ASN A 446 -24.10 -24.96 -30.28
C ASN A 446 -23.91 -26.49 -30.35
N GLU A 447 -22.81 -26.97 -30.92
CA GLU A 447 -22.46 -28.40 -31.00
C GLU A 447 -21.61 -28.85 -29.80
N GLY A 448 -21.24 -27.92 -28.90
CA GLY A 448 -20.36 -28.17 -27.77
C GLY A 448 -18.87 -28.23 -28.16
N THR A 449 -18.52 -27.77 -29.35
CA THR A 449 -17.12 -27.70 -29.81
C THR A 449 -16.45 -26.46 -29.22
N LEU A 450 -15.24 -26.62 -28.71
CA LEU A 450 -14.44 -25.50 -28.19
C LEU A 450 -14.01 -24.58 -29.34
N VAL A 451 -14.56 -23.37 -29.39
CA VAL A 451 -14.26 -22.37 -30.44
C VAL A 451 -13.30 -21.28 -29.96
N ALA A 452 -13.27 -20.99 -28.65
CA ALA A 452 -12.41 -19.96 -28.08
C ALA A 452 -11.91 -20.35 -26.68
N SER A 453 -10.69 -19.94 -26.33
CA SER A 453 -10.13 -20.15 -24.99
C SER A 453 -9.10 -19.08 -24.67
N THR A 454 -9.16 -18.50 -23.46
CA THR A 454 -8.18 -17.51 -23.01
C THR A 454 -7.90 -17.60 -21.51
N ILE A 455 -6.70 -17.18 -21.11
CA ILE A 455 -6.35 -16.93 -19.71
C ILE A 455 -6.23 -15.42 -19.58
N PRO A 456 -7.19 -14.73 -18.94
CA PRO A 456 -7.22 -13.26 -18.89
C PRO A 456 -5.91 -12.62 -18.45
N LEU A 457 -5.18 -13.23 -17.50
CA LEU A 457 -3.92 -12.70 -17.01
C LEU A 457 -2.79 -12.68 -18.07
N LEU A 458 -2.87 -13.55 -19.08
CA LEU A 458 -1.92 -13.66 -20.18
C LEU A 458 -2.34 -12.87 -21.42
N ASN A 459 -3.55 -12.32 -21.43
CA ASN A 459 -4.13 -11.63 -22.58
C ASN A 459 -4.09 -10.11 -22.33
N GLU A 460 -3.49 -9.36 -23.26
CA GLU A 460 -3.31 -7.90 -23.12
C GLU A 460 -4.63 -7.14 -23.21
N HIS A 461 -5.59 -7.60 -24.03
CA HIS A 461 -6.91 -6.99 -24.15
C HIS A 461 -7.63 -6.93 -22.79
N PHE A 462 -7.61 -8.04 -22.04
CA PHE A 462 -8.15 -8.05 -20.68
C PHE A 462 -7.43 -7.10 -19.72
N LYS A 463 -6.13 -6.87 -19.90
CA LYS A 463 -5.40 -5.92 -19.05
C LYS A 463 -5.78 -4.49 -19.37
N GLU A 464 -5.94 -4.17 -20.65
CA GLU A 464 -6.37 -2.86 -21.16
C GLU A 464 -7.77 -2.50 -20.64
N GLU A 465 -8.74 -3.42 -20.74
CA GLU A 465 -10.09 -3.25 -20.19
C GLU A 465 -10.07 -2.94 -18.68
N PHE A 466 -9.12 -3.52 -17.94
CA PHE A 466 -8.96 -3.28 -16.49
C PHE A 466 -7.97 -2.13 -16.16
N GLY A 467 -7.86 -1.14 -17.05
CA GLY A 467 -7.05 0.07 -16.88
C GLY A 467 -5.55 -0.18 -17.04
N SER A 468 -5.19 -1.00 -18.05
CA SER A 468 -3.82 -1.42 -18.38
C SER A 468 -3.03 -1.98 -17.19
N SER A 469 -3.72 -2.56 -16.20
CA SER A 469 -3.13 -2.95 -14.92
C SER A 469 -3.45 -4.40 -14.63
N GLY A 470 -2.52 -5.30 -14.97
CA GLY A 470 -2.61 -6.72 -14.62
C GLY A 470 -2.83 -6.95 -13.12
N ALA A 471 -2.39 -6.03 -12.26
CA ALA A 471 -2.65 -6.11 -10.82
C ALA A 471 -4.12 -5.87 -10.42
N ARG A 472 -4.85 -5.02 -11.15
CA ARG A 472 -6.29 -4.79 -10.95
C ARG A 472 -7.09 -5.97 -11.44
N LEU A 473 -6.83 -6.43 -12.66
CA LEU A 473 -7.41 -7.66 -13.22
C LEU A 473 -7.18 -8.86 -12.28
N ARG A 474 -5.93 -9.05 -11.81
CA ARG A 474 -5.60 -10.11 -10.85
C ARG A 474 -6.36 -9.96 -9.53
N GLY A 475 -6.49 -8.74 -9.01
CA GLY A 475 -7.29 -8.46 -7.81
C GLY A 475 -8.75 -8.83 -8.00
N TYR A 476 -9.34 -8.46 -9.13
CA TYR A 476 -10.71 -8.79 -9.50
C TYR A 476 -10.92 -10.31 -9.64
N MET A 477 -10.07 -11.00 -10.42
CA MET A 477 -10.12 -12.47 -10.55
C MET A 477 -9.95 -13.16 -9.20
N GLN A 478 -9.06 -12.67 -8.34
CA GLN A 478 -8.86 -13.24 -7.01
C GLN A 478 -10.11 -13.11 -6.14
N ASN A 479 -10.89 -12.03 -6.29
CA ASN A 479 -12.18 -11.88 -5.61
C ASN A 479 -13.21 -12.89 -6.10
N ILE A 480 -13.27 -13.17 -7.41
CA ILE A 480 -14.14 -14.20 -7.99
C ILE A 480 -13.74 -15.58 -7.46
N ILE A 481 -12.45 -15.94 -7.55
CA ILE A 481 -11.91 -17.23 -7.09
C ILE A 481 -12.16 -17.43 -5.59
N ASN A 482 -12.12 -16.36 -4.80
CA ASN A 482 -12.29 -16.42 -3.36
C ASN A 482 -13.75 -16.30 -2.89
N SER A 483 -14.70 -15.98 -3.78
CA SER A 483 -16.10 -15.85 -3.41
C SER A 483 -16.76 -17.22 -3.34
N SER A 484 -17.37 -17.55 -2.19
CA SER A 484 -18.26 -18.70 -2.06
C SER A 484 -19.54 -18.53 -2.88
N ASN A 485 -19.99 -17.29 -3.05
CA ASN A 485 -21.13 -16.94 -3.88
C ASN A 485 -20.68 -16.79 -5.34
N ARG A 486 -20.98 -17.80 -6.16
CA ARG A 486 -20.76 -17.83 -7.61
C ARG A 486 -21.84 -17.03 -8.35
N ASP A 487 -22.04 -15.80 -7.90
CA ASP A 487 -22.97 -14.85 -8.50
C ASP A 487 -22.56 -14.59 -9.96
N SER A 488 -23.47 -14.86 -10.90
CA SER A 488 -23.24 -14.73 -12.34
C SER A 488 -22.91 -13.30 -12.75
N THR A 489 -23.35 -12.30 -11.99
CA THR A 489 -23.08 -10.87 -12.26
C THR A 489 -21.59 -10.56 -12.19
N LYS A 490 -20.85 -11.20 -11.27
CA LYS A 490 -19.40 -11.02 -11.11
C LYS A 490 -18.55 -11.58 -12.26
N TYR A 491 -19.16 -12.34 -13.17
CA TYR A 491 -18.46 -12.84 -14.36
C TYR A 491 -18.69 -11.92 -15.58
N GLN A 492 -19.68 -11.02 -15.54
CA GLN A 492 -20.07 -10.20 -16.68
C GLN A 492 -18.92 -9.35 -17.26
N PRO A 493 -18.07 -8.70 -16.44
CA PRO A 493 -16.95 -7.93 -16.98
C PRO A 493 -15.93 -8.80 -17.74
N LEU A 494 -15.67 -10.02 -17.26
CA LEU A 494 -14.79 -10.96 -17.97
C LEU A 494 -15.47 -11.56 -19.21
N ILE A 495 -16.79 -11.76 -19.18
CA ILE A 495 -17.56 -12.22 -20.35
C ILE A 495 -17.55 -11.14 -21.43
N ALA A 496 -17.78 -9.88 -21.07
CA ALA A 496 -17.76 -8.76 -22.01
C ALA A 496 -16.39 -8.61 -22.66
N ALA A 497 -15.30 -8.64 -21.87
CA ALA A 497 -13.94 -8.61 -22.38
C ALA A 497 -13.60 -9.85 -23.25
N PHE A 498 -14.10 -11.03 -22.88
CA PHE A 498 -13.93 -12.25 -23.68
C PHE A 498 -14.61 -12.10 -25.05
N LEU A 499 -15.88 -11.71 -25.07
CA LEU A 499 -16.64 -11.57 -26.31
C LEU A 499 -16.12 -10.43 -27.20
N SER A 500 -15.48 -9.40 -26.64
CA SER A 500 -14.86 -8.34 -27.45
C SER A 500 -13.49 -8.70 -28.02
N ASP A 501 -12.73 -9.58 -27.36
CA ASP A 501 -11.43 -10.08 -27.85
C ASP A 501 -11.57 -11.00 -29.08
N PHE A 502 -12.61 -11.83 -29.09
CA PHE A 502 -12.87 -12.76 -30.18
C PHE A 502 -13.85 -12.13 -31.18
N GLU A 503 -13.33 -11.36 -32.15
CA GLU A 503 -14.08 -10.71 -33.26
C GLU A 503 -15.01 -11.63 -34.10
N GLN A 504 -15.04 -12.94 -33.82
CA GLN A 504 -16.04 -13.84 -34.40
C GLN A 504 -17.44 -13.41 -33.95
N SER A 505 -18.45 -13.63 -34.80
CA SER A 505 -19.82 -13.21 -34.51
C SER A 505 -20.22 -13.77 -33.14
N PRO A 506 -20.58 -12.95 -32.14
CA PRO A 506 -20.99 -13.42 -30.81
C PRO A 506 -22.11 -14.48 -30.83
N GLN A 507 -22.76 -14.63 -32.00
CA GLN A 507 -23.75 -15.65 -32.33
C GLN A 507 -23.19 -17.09 -32.35
N ASP A 508 -21.87 -17.28 -32.50
CA ASP A 508 -21.24 -18.60 -32.64
C ASP A 508 -20.83 -19.23 -31.28
N ILE A 509 -20.78 -18.44 -30.19
CA ILE A 509 -20.46 -18.94 -28.85
C ILE A 509 -21.77 -19.18 -28.10
N ALA A 510 -22.20 -20.44 -27.97
CA ALA A 510 -23.42 -20.84 -27.28
C ALA A 510 -23.24 -20.99 -25.75
N GLU A 511 -22.05 -21.38 -25.29
CA GLU A 511 -21.76 -21.54 -23.86
C GLU A 511 -20.39 -20.94 -23.51
N ILE A 512 -20.32 -20.18 -22.41
CA ILE A 512 -19.05 -19.72 -21.82
C ILE A 512 -18.85 -20.39 -20.47
N THR A 513 -17.77 -21.16 -20.35
CA THR A 513 -17.37 -21.81 -19.10
C THR A 513 -16.11 -21.19 -18.51
N PHE A 514 -16.14 -20.97 -17.19
CA PHE A 514 -15.02 -20.51 -16.39
C PHE A 514 -14.44 -21.66 -15.56
N TYR A 515 -13.12 -21.82 -15.61
CA TYR A 515 -12.38 -22.79 -14.82
C TYR A 515 -11.38 -22.09 -13.91
N GLN A 516 -11.26 -22.57 -12.67
CA GLN A 516 -10.15 -22.21 -11.81
C GLN A 516 -8.93 -23.02 -12.25
N ILE A 517 -7.80 -22.35 -12.45
CA ILE A 517 -6.55 -23.01 -12.84
C ILE A 517 -5.39 -22.63 -11.90
N ARG A 518 -4.34 -23.45 -11.91
CA ARG A 518 -3.00 -23.08 -11.41
C ARG A 518 -2.09 -22.83 -12.58
N LEU A 519 -1.69 -21.56 -12.73
CA LEU A 519 -0.80 -21.12 -13.79
C LEU A 519 0.65 -21.12 -13.29
N SER A 520 1.57 -21.74 -14.03
CA SER A 520 3.01 -21.66 -13.75
C SER A 520 3.50 -20.21 -13.79
N THR A 521 4.29 -19.82 -12.80
CA THR A 521 4.96 -18.51 -12.80
C THR A 521 6.34 -18.55 -13.44
N HIS A 522 6.86 -19.74 -13.76
CA HIS A 522 8.22 -19.86 -14.26
C HIS A 522 8.36 -19.18 -15.64
N PRO A 523 9.26 -18.20 -15.79
CA PRO A 523 9.33 -17.37 -16.99
C PRO A 523 9.75 -18.15 -18.23
N ASP A 524 10.48 -19.25 -18.09
CA ASP A 524 10.92 -20.04 -19.25
C ASP A 524 9.90 -21.14 -19.63
N SER A 525 8.71 -21.17 -19.01
CA SER A 525 7.65 -22.17 -19.26
C SER A 525 6.25 -21.56 -19.40
N LEU A 526 6.16 -20.32 -19.86
CA LEU A 526 4.94 -19.54 -19.90
C LEU A 526 3.92 -20.08 -20.92
N GLY A 527 2.64 -19.93 -20.63
CA GLY A 527 1.54 -20.24 -21.56
C GLY A 527 1.04 -21.69 -21.51
N ASP A 528 1.94 -22.67 -21.46
CA ASP A 528 1.54 -24.06 -21.73
C ASP A 528 1.31 -24.94 -20.49
N LYS A 529 1.71 -24.47 -19.30
CA LYS A 529 1.65 -25.27 -18.07
C LYS A 529 0.68 -24.66 -17.08
N TYR A 530 -0.58 -25.05 -17.21
CA TYR A 530 -1.57 -24.90 -16.16
C TYR A 530 -2.20 -26.23 -15.79
N THR A 531 -2.74 -26.31 -14.57
CA THR A 531 -3.59 -27.43 -14.14
C THR A 531 -4.99 -26.91 -13.84
N VAL A 532 -6.01 -27.60 -14.35
CA VAL A 532 -7.41 -27.27 -14.04
C VAL A 532 -7.71 -27.79 -12.64
N VAL A 533 -8.24 -26.91 -11.80
CA VAL A 533 -8.64 -27.23 -10.42
C VAL A 533 -10.11 -27.62 -10.41
N GLU A 534 -10.98 -26.73 -10.90
CA GLU A 534 -12.43 -26.97 -10.95
C GLU A 534 -13.15 -26.10 -11.98
N LYS A 535 -14.36 -26.50 -12.37
CA LYS A 535 -15.32 -25.65 -13.12
C LYS A 535 -16.01 -24.70 -12.13
N MET A 536 -15.89 -23.40 -12.38
CA MET A 536 -16.44 -22.35 -11.52
C MET A 536 -17.85 -21.95 -11.94
N TYR A 537 -18.07 -21.68 -13.23
CA TYR A 537 -19.33 -21.12 -13.74
C TYR A 537 -19.54 -21.50 -15.20
N SER A 538 -20.80 -21.68 -15.62
CA SER A 538 -21.23 -21.75 -17.01
C SER A 538 -22.34 -20.76 -17.25
N ARG A 539 -22.30 -20.12 -18.41
CA ARG A 539 -23.41 -19.35 -18.95
C ARG A 539 -23.76 -19.92 -20.32
N ASP A 540 -25.01 -20.33 -20.45
CA ASP A 540 -25.63 -20.60 -21.75
C ASP A 540 -26.14 -19.26 -22.32
N ASN A 541 -26.03 -19.08 -23.63
CA ASN A 541 -26.38 -17.83 -24.32
C ASN A 541 -27.88 -17.52 -24.33
#